data_AF-A0A849VD00-F1
#
_entry.id   AF-A0A849VD00-F1
#
_cell.length_a   1.000
_cell.length_b   1.000
_cell.length_c   1.000
_cell.angle_alpha   90.00
_cell.angle_beta   90.00
_cell.angle_gamma   90.00
#
_symmetry.space_group_name_H-M   'P 1'
#
loop_
_entity.id
_entity.type
_entity.pdbx_description
1 polymer ?
#
loop_
_entity_poly.entity_id
_entity_poly.type
_entity_poly.pdbx_seq_one_letter_code
_entity_poly.pdbx_strand_id
1 'polypeptide(L)'
;MAQINVLVAVDGDALANRVADGSLSAGSADRPTVLGSYSSSDVFISMIAQHSVAVNDQGQSELTIQAQSGDFLQWSMTTFGNNTDFTASIYNGSFNPSNGIEAFGSQIQQENNYLVPSDNTAPTTFEHFVNNFSVYQAKLTKVNQRIQYTLSFALVNNQTGNVVGYFTWDPFIQVA
;
A
#
# COMPACT_ATOMS: atom_id res chain seq x y z
N MET A 1 18.19 2.34 -13.62
CA MET A 1 17.08 3.16 -13.10
C MET A 1 15.80 2.50 -13.54
N ALA A 2 15.20 1.74 -12.65
CA ALA A 2 13.92 1.08 -12.84
C ALA A 2 12.87 1.66 -11.89
N GLN A 3 11.60 1.47 -12.24
CA GLN A 3 10.48 1.69 -11.33
C GLN A 3 10.08 0.34 -10.73
N ILE A 4 10.08 0.25 -9.41
CA ILE A 4 9.70 -0.93 -8.64
C ILE A 4 8.33 -0.65 -8.03
N ASN A 5 7.31 -1.31 -8.58
CA ASN A 5 5.95 -1.19 -8.07
C ASN A 5 5.71 -2.21 -6.95
N VAL A 6 5.14 -1.71 -5.86
CA VAL A 6 4.73 -2.46 -4.68
C VAL A 6 3.22 -2.28 -4.52
N LEU A 7 2.47 -3.38 -4.57
CA LEU A 7 1.07 -3.36 -4.21
C LEU A 7 0.94 -3.70 -2.73
N VAL A 8 0.29 -2.81 -1.99
CA VAL A 8 -0.13 -3.04 -0.61
C VAL A 8 -1.63 -3.30 -0.61
N ALA A 9 -2.02 -4.47 -0.13
CA ALA A 9 -3.41 -4.84 0.05
C ALA A 9 -3.74 -4.92 1.54
N VAL A 10 -4.89 -4.37 1.93
CA VAL A 10 -5.32 -4.28 3.33
C VAL A 10 -6.66 -5.00 3.54
N ASP A 11 -6.80 -5.71 4.65
CA ASP A 11 -8.08 -6.24 5.13
C ASP A 11 -8.91 -5.11 5.77
N GLY A 12 -9.64 -4.39 4.93
CA GLY A 12 -10.49 -3.26 5.36
C GLY A 12 -11.61 -3.70 6.31
N ASP A 13 -12.21 -4.86 6.06
CA ASP A 13 -13.28 -5.40 6.91
C ASP A 13 -12.77 -5.76 8.30
N ALA A 14 -11.64 -6.47 8.39
CA ALA A 14 -11.07 -6.84 9.68
C ALA A 14 -10.71 -5.61 10.52
N LEU A 15 -10.12 -4.57 9.90
CA LEU A 15 -9.82 -3.32 10.59
C LEU A 15 -11.08 -2.59 11.04
N ALA A 16 -12.07 -2.44 10.17
CA ALA A 16 -13.32 -1.77 10.50
C ALA A 16 -14.07 -2.46 11.63
N ASN A 17 -14.15 -3.79 11.59
CA ASN A 17 -14.80 -4.59 12.64
C ASN A 17 -14.09 -4.44 13.99
N ARG A 18 -12.76 -4.50 14.03
CA ARG A 18 -11.99 -4.33 15.27
C ARG A 18 -12.02 -2.91 15.82
N VAL A 19 -12.16 -1.91 14.97
CA VAL A 19 -12.42 -0.53 15.43
C VAL A 19 -13.82 -0.43 16.04
N ALA A 20 -14.83 -1.01 15.38
CA ALA A 20 -16.21 -0.96 15.84
C ALA A 20 -16.44 -1.70 17.16
N ASP A 21 -15.77 -2.83 17.38
CA ASP A 21 -15.85 -3.60 18.63
C ASP A 21 -14.93 -3.08 19.75
N GLY A 22 -14.06 -2.10 19.44
CA GLY A 22 -13.14 -1.46 20.37
C GLY A 22 -11.87 -2.25 20.68
N SER A 23 -11.64 -3.39 20.03
CA SER A 23 -10.40 -4.18 20.18
C SER A 23 -9.20 -3.52 19.48
N LEU A 24 -9.43 -2.58 18.58
CA LEU A 24 -8.41 -1.77 17.93
C LEU A 24 -8.78 -0.28 18.00
N SER A 25 -7.80 0.57 18.33
CA SER A 25 -7.98 2.02 18.28
C SER A 25 -8.12 2.50 16.83
N ALA A 26 -9.05 3.43 16.56
CA ALA A 26 -9.14 4.10 15.26
C ALA A 26 -7.94 4.99 14.95
N GLY A 27 -7.19 5.44 15.97
CA GLY A 27 -6.05 6.35 15.79
C GLY A 27 -6.48 7.74 15.29
N SER A 28 -5.50 8.56 14.94
CA SER A 28 -5.71 9.85 14.26
C SER A 28 -4.65 10.07 13.19
N ALA A 29 -4.84 11.04 12.29
CA ALA A 29 -3.88 11.35 11.23
C ALA A 29 -2.46 11.60 11.78
N ASP A 30 -2.34 12.33 12.88
CA ASP A 30 -1.05 12.63 13.52
C ASP A 30 -0.53 11.51 14.44
N ARG A 31 -1.42 10.58 14.83
CA ARG A 31 -1.09 9.48 15.73
C ARG A 31 -1.83 8.21 15.29
N PRO A 32 -1.44 7.61 14.15
CA PRO A 32 -2.08 6.42 13.63
C PRO A 32 -1.90 5.24 14.58
N THR A 33 -2.84 4.31 14.55
CA THR A 33 -2.73 3.06 15.30
C THR A 33 -1.68 2.15 14.65
N VAL A 34 -0.71 1.71 15.45
CA VAL A 34 0.35 0.80 15.00
C VAL A 34 -0.22 -0.62 14.93
N LEU A 35 -0.18 -1.24 13.75
CA LEU A 35 -0.65 -2.61 13.52
C LEU A 35 0.37 -3.68 13.94
N GLY A 36 1.57 -3.26 14.35
CA GLY A 36 2.68 -4.12 14.70
C GLY A 36 3.48 -4.56 13.47
N SER A 37 4.34 -5.55 13.68
CA SER A 37 5.23 -6.16 12.68
C SER A 37 4.96 -7.66 12.52
N TYR A 38 5.44 -8.24 11.42
CA TYR A 38 5.31 -9.67 11.11
C TYR A 38 3.87 -10.19 11.30
N SER A 39 3.72 -11.32 11.99
CA SER A 39 2.45 -11.97 12.32
C SER A 39 1.37 -11.07 12.94
N SER A 40 1.76 -9.95 13.58
CA SER A 40 0.79 -9.01 14.14
C SER A 40 0.11 -8.18 13.04
N SER A 41 0.85 -7.81 12.00
CA SER A 41 0.35 -7.06 10.84
C SER A 41 -0.06 -7.94 9.65
N ASP A 42 0.44 -9.18 9.56
CA ASP A 42 0.10 -10.13 8.48
C ASP A 42 -1.40 -10.45 8.40
N VAL A 43 -2.12 -10.31 9.52
CA VAL A 43 -3.57 -10.51 9.57
C VAL A 43 -4.35 -9.35 8.92
N PHE A 44 -3.68 -8.24 8.63
CA PHE A 44 -4.30 -7.04 8.05
C PHE A 44 -3.68 -6.60 6.74
N ILE A 45 -2.41 -6.91 6.48
CA ILE A 45 -1.65 -6.34 5.37
C ILE A 45 -0.94 -7.45 4.62
N SER A 46 -1.00 -7.36 3.30
CA SER A 46 -0.28 -8.21 2.37
C SER A 46 0.42 -7.36 1.32
N MET A 47 1.69 -7.65 1.05
CA MET A 47 2.51 -6.90 0.10
C MET A 47 3.08 -7.80 -0.98
N ILE A 48 3.05 -7.31 -2.21
CA ILE A 48 3.71 -7.94 -3.37
C ILE A 48 4.49 -6.88 -4.16
N ALA A 49 5.60 -7.29 -4.78
CA ALA A 49 6.40 -6.46 -5.68
C ALA A 49 6.55 -7.12 -7.05
N GLN A 50 6.65 -6.29 -8.09
CA GLN A 50 6.87 -6.76 -9.47
C GLN A 50 8.32 -7.18 -9.72
N HIS A 51 8.56 -7.91 -10.82
CA HIS A 51 9.90 -8.16 -11.40
C HIS A 51 10.86 -9.03 -10.58
N SER A 52 10.36 -9.93 -9.72
CA SER A 52 11.21 -10.84 -8.93
C SER A 52 12.26 -10.13 -8.06
N VAL A 53 11.98 -8.89 -7.67
CA VAL A 53 12.84 -8.10 -6.77
C VAL A 53 12.62 -8.44 -5.30
N ALA A 54 11.56 -9.19 -4.99
CA ALA A 54 11.30 -9.66 -3.63
C ALA A 54 12.40 -10.64 -3.20
N VAL A 55 12.99 -10.38 -2.03
CA VAL A 55 14.07 -11.18 -1.44
C VAL A 55 13.51 -12.25 -0.50
N ASN A 56 12.36 -11.97 0.13
CA ASN A 56 11.64 -12.88 1.00
C ASN A 56 10.29 -13.29 0.41
N ASP A 57 9.56 -14.14 1.14
CA ASP A 57 8.21 -14.54 0.78
C ASP A 57 7.31 -13.31 0.62
N GLN A 58 6.58 -13.29 -0.49
CA GLN A 58 5.57 -12.26 -0.76
C GLN A 58 4.23 -12.65 -0.12
N GLY A 59 3.31 -11.69 -0.05
CA GLY A 59 1.97 -11.91 0.49
C GLY A 59 1.88 -11.71 2.00
N GLN A 60 2.96 -11.30 2.65
CA GLN A 60 3.01 -10.92 4.08
C GLN A 60 3.07 -9.39 4.22
N SER A 61 2.91 -8.90 5.45
CA SER A 61 2.99 -7.47 5.78
C SER A 61 4.43 -6.93 5.74
N GLU A 62 5.41 -7.82 5.79
CA GLU A 62 6.82 -7.52 5.58
C GLU A 62 7.30 -8.00 4.22
N LEU A 63 7.80 -7.07 3.41
CA LEU A 63 8.37 -7.36 2.11
C LEU A 63 9.72 -6.70 1.99
N THR A 64 10.78 -7.51 1.90
CA THR A 64 12.13 -7.06 1.58
C THR A 64 12.31 -7.03 0.07
N ILE A 65 12.60 -5.83 -0.45
CA ILE A 65 12.81 -5.60 -1.88
C ILE A 65 14.30 -5.35 -2.13
N GLN A 66 14.85 -6.04 -3.11
CA GLN A 66 16.16 -5.79 -3.68
C GLN A 66 16.07 -4.66 -4.71
N ALA A 67 16.76 -3.55 -4.45
CA ALA A 67 16.78 -2.41 -5.35
C ALA A 67 18.20 -1.85 -5.51
N GLN A 68 18.40 -0.94 -6.46
CA GLN A 68 19.65 -0.22 -6.66
C GLN A 68 19.48 1.27 -6.37
N SER A 69 20.58 1.96 -6.04
CA SER A 69 20.56 3.41 -5.95
C SER A 69 20.15 4.03 -7.30
N GLY A 70 19.23 4.99 -7.24
CA GLY A 70 18.64 5.65 -8.39
C GLY A 70 17.33 5.02 -8.89
N ASP A 71 16.91 3.88 -8.35
CA ASP A 71 15.59 3.32 -8.62
C ASP A 71 14.49 4.11 -7.90
N PHE A 72 13.28 4.03 -8.45
CA PHE A 72 12.07 4.57 -7.83
C PHE A 72 11.25 3.42 -7.26
N LEU A 73 10.91 3.49 -5.97
CA LEU A 73 9.84 2.67 -5.41
C LEU A 73 8.52 3.41 -5.57
N GLN A 74 7.50 2.68 -5.97
CA GLN A 74 6.13 3.18 -6.08
C GLN A 74 5.20 2.23 -5.33
N TRP A 75 4.53 2.73 -4.30
CA TRP A 75 3.50 2.01 -3.56
C TRP A 75 2.12 2.40 -4.08
N SER A 76 1.37 1.39 -4.49
CA SER A 76 -0.08 1.48 -4.69
C SER A 76 -0.77 0.77 -3.52
N MET A 77 -1.91 1.29 -3.06
CA MET A 77 -2.66 0.70 -1.96
C MET A 77 -4.10 0.39 -2.38
N THR A 78 -4.60 -0.76 -1.95
CA THR A 78 -5.98 -1.21 -2.13
C THR A 78 -6.44 -2.03 -0.92
N THR A 79 -7.72 -2.36 -0.84
CA THR A 79 -8.24 -3.38 0.07
C THR A 79 -8.38 -4.73 -0.62
N PHE A 80 -8.51 -5.83 0.15
CA PHE A 80 -8.79 -7.16 -0.43
C PHE A 80 -10.08 -7.20 -1.27
N GLY A 81 -11.05 -6.33 -0.97
CA GLY A 81 -12.25 -6.10 -1.77
C GLY A 81 -12.07 -5.11 -2.93
N ASN A 82 -10.83 -4.80 -3.34
CA ASN A 82 -10.49 -3.85 -4.40
C ASN A 82 -11.12 -2.46 -4.21
N ASN A 83 -11.08 -1.96 -2.99
CA ASN A 83 -11.69 -0.68 -2.61
C ASN A 83 -13.21 -0.59 -2.84
N THR A 84 -13.95 -1.71 -2.81
CA THR A 84 -15.42 -1.70 -2.99
C THR A 84 -16.13 -1.12 -1.76
N ASP A 85 -16.01 -1.76 -0.60
CA ASP A 85 -16.69 -1.32 0.63
C ASP A 85 -15.86 -0.31 1.44
N PHE A 86 -14.54 -0.47 1.39
CA PHE A 86 -13.60 0.41 2.08
C PHE A 86 -12.45 0.80 1.17
N THR A 87 -12.07 2.08 1.19
CA THR A 87 -10.87 2.57 0.50
C THR A 87 -9.72 2.73 1.48
N ALA A 88 -8.57 2.14 1.17
CA ALA A 88 -7.32 2.38 1.89
C ALA A 88 -6.41 3.34 1.10
N SER A 89 -5.89 4.37 1.76
CA SER A 89 -5.08 5.40 1.10
C SER A 89 -3.88 5.82 1.96
N ILE A 90 -2.68 5.67 1.41
CA ILE A 90 -1.45 6.15 2.05
C ILE A 90 -1.51 7.67 2.18
N TYR A 91 -1.05 8.22 3.29
CA TYR A 91 -0.94 9.67 3.50
C TYR A 91 0.40 10.13 4.07
N ASN A 92 1.20 9.22 4.62
CA ASN A 92 2.50 9.54 5.21
C ASN A 92 3.46 8.35 5.17
N GLY A 93 4.75 8.62 5.33
CA GLY A 93 5.79 7.62 5.44
C GLY A 93 7.01 8.16 6.20
N SER A 94 7.70 7.27 6.90
CA SER A 94 8.97 7.56 7.57
C SER A 94 10.00 6.52 7.19
N PHE A 95 11.27 6.92 7.10
CA PHE A 95 12.35 6.09 6.59
C PHE A 95 13.56 6.20 7.51
N ASN A 96 14.18 5.05 7.81
CA ASN A 96 15.39 4.95 8.61
C ASN A 96 16.45 4.10 7.88
N PRO A 97 17.61 4.68 7.52
CA PRO A 97 17.93 6.09 7.71
C PRO A 97 17.22 6.99 6.71
N SER A 98 16.89 8.20 7.15
CA SER A 98 16.11 9.17 6.37
C SER A 98 16.85 9.67 5.12
N ASN A 99 18.17 9.54 5.07
CA ASN A 99 18.99 9.95 3.94
C ASN A 99 19.17 8.87 2.86
N GLY A 100 18.49 7.71 2.98
CA GLY A 100 18.47 6.65 1.97
C GLY A 100 17.37 6.81 0.92
N ILE A 101 16.43 7.73 1.16
CA ILE A 101 15.25 8.00 0.34
C ILE A 101 15.15 9.52 0.07
N GLU A 102 14.74 9.89 -1.13
CA GLU A 102 14.39 11.27 -1.50
C GLU A 102 13.03 11.32 -2.21
N ALA A 103 12.45 12.53 -2.26
CA ALA A 103 11.23 12.81 -3.02
C ALA A 103 10.04 11.90 -2.68
N PHE A 104 9.89 11.52 -1.40
CA PHE A 104 8.70 10.80 -0.96
C PHE A 104 7.45 11.66 -1.08
N GLY A 105 6.47 11.21 -1.84
CA GLY A 105 5.20 11.93 -2.00
C GLY A 105 4.19 11.23 -2.89
N SER A 106 2.96 11.73 -2.83
CA SER A 106 1.84 11.22 -3.62
C SER A 106 1.91 11.71 -5.07
N GLN A 107 1.53 10.84 -6.00
CA GLN A 107 1.20 11.20 -7.37
C GLN A 107 -0.17 10.62 -7.75
N ILE A 108 -0.88 11.32 -8.63
CA ILE A 108 -2.07 10.78 -9.29
C ILE A 108 -1.63 10.22 -10.64
N GLN A 109 -1.95 8.95 -10.87
CA GLN A 109 -1.72 8.27 -12.14
C GLN A 109 -3.04 7.95 -12.83
N GLN A 110 -2.97 7.82 -14.14
CA GLN A 110 -4.09 7.45 -14.99
C GLN A 110 -3.80 6.10 -15.63
N GLU A 111 -4.76 5.19 -15.56
CA GLU A 111 -4.68 3.89 -16.22
C GLU A 111 -5.90 3.66 -17.10
N ASN A 112 -5.66 3.05 -18.26
CA ASN A 112 -6.72 2.62 -19.17
C ASN A 112 -7.21 1.24 -18.73
N ASN A 113 -8.40 1.20 -18.16
CA ASN A 113 -9.10 -0.03 -17.84
C ASN A 113 -10.08 -0.39 -18.97
N TYR A 114 -10.25 -1.68 -19.19
CA TYR A 114 -11.22 -2.22 -20.14
C TYR A 114 -12.21 -3.07 -19.34
N LEU A 115 -13.34 -2.47 -19.00
CA LEU A 115 -14.34 -3.05 -18.11
C LEU A 115 -15.33 -3.90 -18.89
N VAL A 116 -15.87 -4.91 -18.22
CA VAL A 116 -16.96 -5.71 -18.79
C VAL A 116 -18.26 -4.91 -18.72
N PRO A 117 -19.02 -4.75 -19.82
CA PRO A 117 -20.20 -3.88 -19.86
C PRO A 117 -21.44 -4.46 -19.15
N SER A 118 -21.44 -5.74 -18.77
CA SER A 118 -22.55 -6.41 -18.07
C SER A 118 -22.09 -7.72 -17.41
N ASP A 119 -22.95 -8.37 -16.62
CA ASP A 119 -22.68 -9.64 -15.91
C ASP A 119 -22.57 -10.88 -16.85
N ASN A 120 -22.01 -10.70 -18.05
CA ASN A 120 -21.80 -11.77 -19.01
C ASN A 120 -20.68 -12.70 -18.54
N THR A 121 -20.95 -14.01 -18.52
CA THR A 121 -20.02 -15.05 -18.08
C THR A 121 -18.78 -15.20 -18.97
N ALA A 122 -18.80 -14.67 -20.20
CA ALA A 122 -17.66 -14.66 -21.13
C ALA A 122 -17.76 -13.44 -22.08
N PRO A 123 -17.39 -12.24 -21.64
CA PRO A 123 -17.55 -11.04 -22.43
C PRO A 123 -16.60 -11.03 -23.63
N THR A 124 -17.14 -10.68 -24.80
CA THR A 124 -16.37 -10.51 -26.05
C THR A 124 -16.13 -9.04 -26.40
N THR A 125 -16.71 -8.12 -25.64
CA THR A 125 -16.56 -6.67 -25.78
C THR A 125 -16.23 -6.05 -24.43
N PHE A 126 -15.43 -4.99 -24.45
CA PHE A 126 -15.01 -4.25 -23.26
C PHE A 126 -15.20 -2.77 -23.49
N GLU A 127 -15.58 -2.05 -22.44
CA GLU A 127 -15.72 -0.60 -22.44
C GLU A 127 -14.44 0.04 -21.88
N HIS A 128 -13.90 1.01 -22.61
CA HIS A 128 -12.73 1.75 -22.17
C HIS A 128 -13.12 2.74 -21.07
N PHE A 129 -12.42 2.67 -19.95
CA PHE A 129 -12.57 3.54 -18.80
C PHE A 129 -11.20 4.07 -18.38
N VAL A 130 -11.09 5.38 -18.15
CA VAL A 130 -9.86 5.99 -17.62
C VAL A 130 -9.98 6.08 -16.11
N ASN A 131 -9.23 5.25 -15.40
CA ASN A 131 -9.18 5.26 -13.96
C ASN A 131 -8.10 6.23 -13.46
N ASN A 132 -8.42 7.00 -12.42
CA ASN A 132 -7.45 7.81 -11.70
C ASN A 132 -7.19 7.17 -10.34
N PHE A 133 -5.92 6.92 -10.01
CA PHE A 133 -5.55 6.35 -8.72
C PHE A 133 -4.32 7.05 -8.16
N SER A 134 -4.20 7.03 -6.83
CA SER A 134 -3.04 7.61 -6.15
C SER A 134 -2.00 6.55 -5.87
N VAL A 135 -0.75 6.92 -6.07
CA VAL A 135 0.43 6.17 -5.68
C VAL A 135 1.32 7.04 -4.83
N TYR A 136 2.15 6.42 -4.00
CA TYR A 136 3.25 7.10 -3.33
C TYR A 136 4.54 6.64 -3.96
N GLN A 137 5.46 7.56 -4.22
CA GLN A 137 6.75 7.22 -4.80
C GLN A 137 7.89 7.77 -3.95
N ALA A 138 9.05 7.13 -4.03
CA ALA A 138 10.29 7.66 -3.50
C ALA A 138 11.49 7.19 -4.34
N LYS A 139 12.54 8.00 -4.37
CA LYS A 139 13.80 7.67 -5.05
C LYS A 139 14.80 7.13 -4.03
N LEU A 140 15.43 6.00 -4.35
CA LEU A 140 16.53 5.47 -3.55
C LEU A 140 17.83 6.20 -3.89
N THR A 141 18.61 6.57 -2.87
CA THR A 141 19.81 7.41 -3.05
C THR A 141 21.09 6.79 -2.51
N LYS A 142 21.00 5.64 -1.84
CA LYS A 142 22.12 4.94 -1.23
C LYS A 142 22.17 3.49 -1.70
N VAL A 143 23.38 2.99 -1.96
CA VAL A 143 23.66 1.56 -2.22
C VAL A 143 24.03 0.85 -0.93
N ASN A 144 23.93 -0.48 -0.91
CA ASN A 144 24.32 -1.35 0.22
C ASN A 144 23.74 -0.96 1.58
N GLN A 145 22.44 -0.67 1.63
CA GLN A 145 21.76 -0.21 2.83
C GLN A 145 20.42 -0.91 3.03
N ARG A 146 20.18 -1.38 4.25
CA ARG A 146 18.84 -1.76 4.71
C ARG A 146 18.13 -0.50 5.19
N ILE A 147 16.97 -0.20 4.62
CA ILE A 147 16.10 0.92 5.00
C ILE A 147 14.86 0.32 5.65
N GLN A 148 14.66 0.58 6.94
CA GLN A 148 13.37 0.31 7.58
C GLN A 148 12.46 1.49 7.29
N TYR A 149 11.18 1.24 6.99
CA TYR A 149 10.24 2.31 6.73
C TYR A 149 8.89 2.00 7.34
N THR A 150 8.14 3.06 7.63
CA THR A 150 6.74 2.97 8.05
C THR A 150 5.90 3.65 7.00
N LEU A 151 4.78 3.05 6.62
CA LEU A 151 3.74 3.72 5.84
C LEU A 151 2.51 3.90 6.72
N SER A 152 1.88 5.06 6.61
CA SER A 152 0.61 5.36 7.28
C SER A 152 -0.49 5.56 6.26
N PHE A 153 -1.66 5.01 6.55
CA PHE A 153 -2.82 5.06 5.68
C PHE A 153 -4.11 5.36 6.44
N ALA A 154 -5.06 5.97 5.75
CA ALA A 154 -6.43 6.12 6.21
C ALA A 154 -7.29 5.00 5.60
N LEU A 155 -8.24 4.49 6.38
CA LEU A 155 -9.30 3.61 5.91
C LEU A 155 -10.61 4.40 5.88
N VAL A 156 -11.30 4.42 4.76
CA VAL A 156 -12.55 5.16 4.56
C VAL A 156 -13.67 4.16 4.23
N ASN A 157 -14.82 4.30 4.88
CA ASN A 157 -16.02 3.55 4.55
C ASN A 157 -16.68 4.21 3.33
N ASN A 158 -16.78 3.48 2.21
CA ASN A 158 -17.24 4.06 0.94
C ASN A 158 -18.74 4.33 0.92
N GLN A 159 -19.53 3.63 1.74
CA GLN A 159 -20.97 3.87 1.85
C GLN A 159 -21.28 5.23 2.50
N THR A 160 -20.45 5.65 3.46
CA THR A 160 -20.69 6.87 4.26
C THR A 160 -19.73 8.01 3.97
N GLY A 161 -18.57 7.72 3.36
CA GLY A 161 -17.47 8.67 3.19
C GLY A 161 -16.70 8.96 4.48
N ASN A 162 -17.05 8.33 5.61
CA ASN A 162 -16.40 8.56 6.89
C ASN A 162 -15.08 7.82 6.99
N VAL A 163 -14.09 8.47 7.61
CA VAL A 163 -12.84 7.81 8.01
C VAL A 163 -13.13 6.84 9.14
N VAL A 164 -12.81 5.56 8.91
CA VAL A 164 -12.87 4.48 9.91
C VAL A 164 -11.72 4.59 10.89
N GLY A 165 -10.51 4.89 10.38
CA GLY A 165 -9.33 5.05 11.21
C GLY A 165 -8.07 5.35 10.40
N TYR A 166 -6.99 5.62 11.12
CA TYR A 166 -5.65 5.86 10.62
C TYR A 166 -4.72 4.81 11.20
N PHE A 167 -3.97 4.14 10.33
CA PHE A 167 -3.16 2.98 10.70
C PHE A 167 -1.75 3.10 10.14
N THR A 168 -0.81 2.38 10.75
CA THR A 168 0.57 2.32 10.25
C THR A 168 1.20 0.96 10.53
N TRP A 169 2.10 0.55 9.65
CA TRP A 169 2.89 -0.68 9.78
C TRP A 169 4.32 -0.46 9.23
N ASP A 170 5.26 -1.33 9.59
CA ASP A 170 6.71 -1.15 9.43
C ASP A 170 7.43 -2.21 8.56
N PRO A 171 7.34 -2.13 7.22
CA PRO A 171 8.11 -2.98 6.30
C PRO A 171 9.62 -2.59 6.16
N PHE A 172 10.37 -3.35 5.35
CA PHE A 172 11.82 -3.18 5.13
C PHE A 172 12.22 -3.14 3.64
N ILE A 173 13.23 -2.36 3.25
CA ILE A 173 13.85 -2.39 1.90
C ILE A 173 15.33 -2.76 2.04
N GLN A 174 15.85 -3.55 1.11
CA GLN A 174 17.27 -3.84 0.99
C GLN A 174 17.83 -3.27 -0.33
N VAL A 175 18.65 -2.23 -0.23
CA VAL A 175 19.32 -1.66 -1.40
C VAL A 175 20.70 -2.31 -1.55
N ALA A 176 21.00 -2.89 -2.72
CA ALA A 176 22.35 -3.36 -3.07
C ALA A 176 23.12 -2.26 -3.81
#